data_AF-U7PP61-F1
#
_entry.id   AF-U7PP61-F1
#
_cell.length_a   1.000
_cell.length_b   1.000
_cell.length_c   1.000
_cell.angle_alpha   90.00
_cell.angle_beta   90.00
_cell.angle_gamma   90.00
#
_symmetry.space_group_name_H-M   'P 1'
#
loop_
_entity.id
_entity.type
_entity.pdbx_description
1 polymer ?
#
loop_
_entity_poly.entity_id
_entity_poly.type
_entity_poly.pdbx_seq_one_letter_code
_entity_poly.pdbx_strand_id
1 'polypeptide(L)'
;MSRLEIAAKSELALVLPSLVLANHLHITGVLPDLIRWFQAGKTLNDDNAGLEPLTLPKYIKKPELGSRTVLLSPTVLLEQVDAQSFAVGEETTLMNGGSAIIQEIENGPGDQTIKTLKLQFTPRGDVKKTEVTWLADTNENLVPVDLVLFDYFITKDKLEKSDDLRDCLTDGTEFRQQAFADFNGYNIKPLKRSALIQF
;
A
#
# COMPACT_ATOMS: atom_id res chain seq x y z
N MET A 1 -30.24 8.88 -19.77
CA MET A 1 -29.41 7.66 -19.61
C MET A 1 -27.99 8.07 -19.25
N SER A 2 -27.81 8.52 -18.01
CA SER A 2 -26.76 9.47 -17.62
C SER A 2 -25.76 8.89 -16.63
N ARG A 3 -24.47 8.97 -16.99
CA ARG A 3 -23.24 8.85 -16.17
C ARG A 3 -22.93 7.54 -15.42
N LEU A 4 -23.88 6.69 -15.05
CA LEU A 4 -23.54 5.43 -14.34
C LEU A 4 -22.97 4.32 -15.24
N GLU A 5 -23.30 4.30 -16.54
CA GLU A 5 -22.74 3.31 -17.49
C GLU A 5 -21.25 3.52 -17.80
N ILE A 6 -20.69 4.69 -17.45
CA ILE A 6 -19.29 5.02 -17.75
C ILE A 6 -18.33 4.22 -16.86
N ALA A 7 -18.69 3.92 -15.61
CA ALA A 7 -17.89 3.08 -14.71
C ALA A 7 -17.95 1.58 -15.07
N ALA A 8 -19.05 1.12 -15.70
CA ALA A 8 -19.20 -0.27 -16.12
C ALA A 8 -18.45 -0.61 -17.43
N LYS A 9 -18.07 0.41 -18.22
CA LYS A 9 -17.33 0.26 -19.49
C LYS A 9 -15.92 0.84 -19.46
N SER A 10 -15.51 1.46 -18.36
CA SER A 10 -14.15 1.97 -18.20
C SER A 10 -13.18 0.83 -18.00
N GLU A 11 -12.23 0.68 -18.92
CA GLU A 11 -11.11 -0.23 -18.79
C GLU A 11 -10.25 0.19 -17.58
N LEU A 12 -10.19 -0.65 -16.54
CA LEU A 12 -9.22 -0.51 -15.45
C LEU A 12 -7.83 -0.30 -16.05
N ALA A 13 -7.24 0.87 -15.82
CA ALA A 13 -6.02 1.28 -16.49
C ALA A 13 -4.77 0.75 -15.77
N LEU A 14 -4.86 0.53 -14.46
CA LEU A 14 -3.75 0.08 -13.64
C LEU A 14 -4.26 -0.54 -12.33
N VAL A 15 -3.73 -1.70 -11.95
CA VAL A 15 -3.78 -2.15 -10.56
C VAL A 15 -2.47 -1.68 -9.93
N LEU A 16 -2.56 -0.81 -8.94
CA LEU A 16 -1.44 -0.31 -8.16
C LEU A 16 -1.41 -1.10 -6.86
N PRO A 17 -0.47 -2.04 -6.72
CA PRO A 17 -0.47 -2.95 -5.59
C PRO A 17 -0.05 -2.27 -4.28
N SER A 18 0.46 -1.05 -4.33
CA SER A 18 1.22 -0.49 -3.23
C SER A 18 0.87 0.96 -2.99
N LEU A 19 -0.03 1.15 -2.04
CA LEU A 19 -0.26 2.41 -1.34
C LEU A 19 0.09 2.17 0.12
N VAL A 20 0.82 3.08 0.75
CA VAL A 20 1.03 3.07 2.19
C VAL A 20 0.56 4.41 2.72
N LEU A 21 -0.44 4.39 3.61
CA LEU A 21 -0.97 5.60 4.22
C LEU A 21 0.14 6.32 4.98
N ALA A 22 0.31 7.62 4.70
CA ALA A 22 1.34 8.44 5.32
C ALA A 22 0.94 8.90 6.73
N ASN A 23 -0.22 8.45 7.23
CA ASN A 23 -0.76 8.73 8.56
C ASN A 23 0.05 8.00 9.66
N HIS A 24 1.33 8.37 9.77
CA HIS A 24 2.25 8.32 10.91
C HIS A 24 3.63 8.97 10.60
N LEU A 25 3.86 9.50 9.38
CA LEU A 25 5.13 10.09 8.95
C LEU A 25 5.41 11.53 9.46
N HIS A 26 4.54 12.11 10.30
CA HIS A 26 4.65 13.53 10.69
C HIS A 26 4.59 13.85 12.20
N ILE A 27 4.74 12.87 13.10
CA ILE A 27 4.59 13.11 14.56
C ILE A 27 5.91 13.30 15.33
N THR A 28 7.11 13.05 14.78
CA THR A 28 8.34 13.11 15.62
C THR A 28 9.52 13.92 15.08
N GLY A 29 9.62 14.22 13.78
CA GLY A 29 10.84 14.85 13.26
C GLY A 29 12.11 14.00 13.50
N VAL A 30 11.94 12.73 13.84
CA VAL A 30 13.00 11.74 13.98
C VAL A 30 12.63 10.61 13.02
N LEU A 31 13.46 10.42 11.99
CA LEU A 31 13.66 9.10 11.42
C LEU A 31 14.58 8.36 12.39
N PRO A 32 14.04 7.44 13.20
CA PRO A 32 14.57 6.10 13.23
C PRO A 32 13.42 5.21 12.79
N ASP A 33 13.64 3.91 12.68
CA ASP A 33 12.55 2.94 12.60
C ASP A 33 12.07 2.61 11.19
N LEU A 34 13.07 2.27 10.39
CA LEU A 34 12.99 1.69 9.07
C LEU A 34 13.67 0.31 9.10
N ILE A 35 12.93 -0.70 8.66
CA ILE A 35 13.23 -2.13 8.80
C ILE A 35 14.38 -2.54 7.88
N ARG A 36 15.48 -3.06 8.45
CA ARG A 36 16.65 -3.53 7.67
C ARG A 36 16.53 -5.00 7.25
N TRP A 37 16.79 -5.28 5.97
CA TRP A 37 16.97 -6.60 5.34
C TRP A 37 18.14 -7.42 5.90
N PHE A 38 17.98 -8.74 5.94
CA PHE A 38 19.07 -9.71 5.81
C PHE A 38 18.63 -10.90 4.93
N GLN A 39 19.24 -11.07 3.76
CA GLN A 39 19.27 -12.38 3.09
C GLN A 39 20.27 -13.24 3.84
N ALA A 40 19.85 -14.41 4.34
CA ALA A 40 20.78 -15.38 4.91
C ALA A 40 21.89 -15.69 3.89
N GLY A 41 23.13 -15.24 4.16
CA GLY A 41 24.32 -15.54 3.36
C GLY A 41 24.94 -14.40 2.53
N LYS A 42 24.43 -13.16 2.58
CA LYS A 42 25.14 -11.98 2.01
C LYS A 42 25.17 -10.83 3.00
N THR A 43 26.34 -10.57 3.57
CA THR A 43 26.66 -9.32 4.29
C THR A 43 26.66 -8.16 3.29
N LEU A 44 25.66 -7.26 3.38
CA LEU A 44 25.69 -5.96 2.70
C LEU A 44 26.47 -4.99 3.58
N ASN A 45 27.79 -5.00 3.40
CA ASN A 45 28.58 -3.78 3.54
C ASN A 45 28.48 -3.08 2.18
N ASP A 46 28.23 -1.77 2.20
CA ASP A 46 28.10 -0.85 1.07
C ASP A 46 26.79 -0.84 0.29
N ASP A 47 26.05 0.25 0.52
CA ASP A 47 25.25 1.03 -0.42
C ASP A 47 24.07 0.35 -1.16
N ASN A 48 23.10 1.14 -1.63
CA ASN A 48 21.94 0.72 -2.44
C ASN A 48 22.31 0.06 -3.80
N ALA A 49 23.53 -0.45 -3.95
CA ALA A 49 24.09 -1.01 -5.15
C ALA A 49 23.79 -2.52 -5.25
N GLY A 50 22.62 -2.90 -5.80
CA GLY A 50 22.52 -4.24 -6.40
C GLY A 50 21.17 -4.98 -6.35
N LEU A 51 20.06 -4.36 -5.95
CA LEU A 51 18.75 -4.97 -6.16
C LEU A 51 18.13 -4.46 -7.46
N GLU A 52 18.09 -5.33 -8.46
CA GLU A 52 17.47 -5.02 -9.75
C GLU A 52 15.95 -4.83 -9.59
N PRO A 53 15.36 -3.78 -10.18
CA PRO A 53 13.91 -3.59 -10.18
C PRO A 53 13.15 -4.80 -10.76
N LEU A 54 12.01 -5.14 -10.16
CA LEU A 54 11.14 -6.18 -10.67
C LEU A 54 10.24 -5.64 -11.78
N THR A 55 10.15 -6.37 -12.90
CA THR A 55 9.14 -6.11 -13.94
C THR A 55 7.99 -7.09 -13.76
N LEU A 56 6.81 -6.57 -13.41
CA LEU A 56 5.63 -7.37 -13.08
C LEU A 56 4.46 -6.99 -14.00
N PRO A 57 3.52 -7.90 -14.31
CA PRO A 57 2.30 -7.53 -15.03
C PRO A 57 1.52 -6.47 -14.23
N LYS A 58 0.94 -5.48 -14.92
CA LYS A 58 0.03 -4.52 -14.26
C LYS A 58 -1.18 -5.21 -13.67
N TYR A 59 -1.73 -6.20 -14.38
CA TYR A 59 -2.79 -7.06 -13.89
C TYR A 59 -2.60 -8.46 -14.45
N ILE A 60 -2.44 -9.45 -13.56
CA ILE A 60 -2.14 -10.84 -13.94
C ILE A 60 -3.21 -11.42 -14.89
N LYS A 61 -4.48 -11.05 -14.71
CA LYS A 61 -5.58 -11.54 -15.56
C LYS A 61 -5.74 -10.77 -16.88
N LYS A 62 -5.00 -9.68 -17.10
CA LYS A 62 -5.01 -8.87 -18.33
C LYS A 62 -3.59 -8.47 -18.76
N PRO A 63 -2.81 -9.42 -19.31
CA PRO A 63 -1.43 -9.19 -19.75
C PRO A 63 -1.29 -8.06 -20.78
N GLU A 64 -2.33 -7.80 -21.57
CA GLU A 64 -2.39 -6.75 -22.59
C GLU A 64 -2.24 -5.32 -22.03
N LEU A 65 -2.47 -5.13 -20.73
CA LEU A 65 -2.24 -3.84 -20.07
C LEU A 65 -0.75 -3.50 -19.94
N GLY A 66 0.13 -4.49 -20.15
CA GLY A 66 1.58 -4.37 -20.07
C GLY A 66 2.13 -4.62 -18.66
N SER A 67 3.37 -4.21 -18.45
CA SER A 67 4.09 -4.36 -17.19
C SER A 67 4.22 -3.06 -16.41
N ARG A 68 4.51 -3.19 -15.12
CA ARG A 68 4.95 -2.14 -14.20
C ARG A 68 6.31 -2.50 -13.63
N THR A 69 7.04 -1.48 -13.19
CA THR A 69 8.33 -1.65 -12.51
C THR A 69 8.12 -1.45 -11.01
N VAL A 70 8.60 -2.39 -10.20
CA VAL A 70 8.59 -2.30 -8.73
C VAL A 70 10.03 -2.21 -8.26
N LEU A 71 10.36 -1.11 -7.57
CA LEU A 71 11.67 -0.91 -6.98
C LEU A 71 11.85 -1.82 -5.76
N LEU A 72 13.08 -2.29 -5.57
CA LEU A 72 13.47 -3.09 -4.42
C LEU A 72 14.42 -2.25 -3.56
N SER A 73 14.32 -2.43 -2.25
CA SER A 73 15.21 -1.82 -1.27
C SER A 73 15.43 -2.80 -0.12
N PRO A 74 16.59 -2.75 0.55
CA PRO A 74 16.78 -3.43 1.84
C PRO A 74 15.72 -3.05 2.88
N THR A 75 15.05 -1.92 2.67
CA THR A 75 14.03 -1.40 3.56
C THR A 75 12.71 -1.22 2.83
N VAL A 76 11.61 -1.61 3.48
CA VAL A 76 10.25 -1.43 2.96
C VAL A 76 9.36 -0.73 3.98
N LEU A 77 8.40 0.02 3.47
CA LEU A 77 7.29 0.59 4.22
C LEU A 77 6.08 -0.34 4.12
N LEU A 78 5.36 -0.49 5.23
CA LEU A 78 4.11 -1.25 5.37
C LEU A 78 3.08 -0.35 6.06
N GLU A 79 1.80 -0.64 5.89
CA GLU A 79 0.77 0.01 6.69
C GLU A 79 0.85 -0.41 8.16
N GLN A 80 0.58 0.55 9.05
CA GLN A 80 0.63 0.34 10.50
C GLN A 80 -0.33 -0.77 10.95
N VAL A 81 -1.49 -0.88 10.30
CA VAL A 81 -2.52 -1.89 10.60
C VAL A 81 -2.04 -3.30 10.27
N ASP A 82 -1.34 -3.47 9.14
CA ASP A 82 -0.72 -4.74 8.77
C ASP A 82 0.42 -5.06 9.72
N ALA A 83 1.27 -4.09 10.03
CA ALA A 83 2.39 -4.26 10.96
C ALA A 83 1.91 -4.70 12.35
N GLN A 84 0.83 -4.11 12.87
CA GLN A 84 0.22 -4.45 14.16
C GLN A 84 -0.40 -5.85 14.19
N SER A 85 -0.73 -6.42 13.03
CA SER A 85 -1.36 -7.75 12.93
C SER A 85 -0.37 -8.91 13.08
N PHE A 86 0.92 -8.62 12.97
CA PHE A 86 1.96 -9.64 12.92
C PHE A 86 2.39 -10.18 14.29
N ALA A 87 2.83 -11.43 14.30
CA ALA A 87 3.52 -12.04 15.43
C ALA A 87 4.96 -12.46 15.07
N VAL A 88 5.88 -12.47 16.05
CA VAL A 88 7.22 -13.05 15.87
C VAL A 88 7.12 -14.53 15.48
N GLY A 89 7.87 -14.94 14.46
CA GLY A 89 7.84 -16.27 13.84
C GLY A 89 6.76 -16.43 12.78
N GLU A 90 5.89 -15.44 12.58
CA GLU A 90 4.87 -15.49 11.54
C GLU A 90 5.48 -15.35 10.14
N GLU A 91 5.02 -16.16 9.19
CA GLU A 91 5.25 -15.92 7.76
C GLU A 91 4.10 -15.09 7.17
N THR A 92 4.45 -14.02 6.46
CA THR A 92 3.56 -13.15 5.68
C THR A 92 3.99 -13.11 4.22
N THR A 93 3.10 -12.71 3.32
CA THR A 93 3.39 -12.58 1.88
C THR A 93 3.41 -11.11 1.48
N LEU A 94 4.56 -10.62 1.00
CA LEU A 94 4.68 -9.30 0.41
C LEU A 94 4.15 -9.34 -1.03
N MET A 95 3.14 -8.52 -1.35
CA MET A 95 2.45 -8.61 -2.64
C MET A 95 3.44 -8.51 -3.81
N ASN A 96 3.50 -9.56 -4.64
CA ASN A 96 4.43 -9.73 -5.76
C ASN A 96 5.95 -9.69 -5.44
N GLY A 97 6.36 -9.66 -4.16
CA GLY A 97 7.76 -9.69 -3.75
C GLY A 97 8.23 -11.08 -3.34
N GLY A 98 7.46 -11.76 -2.50
CA GLY A 98 7.82 -13.06 -1.92
C GLY A 98 7.29 -13.20 -0.48
N SER A 99 7.79 -14.20 0.24
CA SER A 99 7.43 -14.41 1.65
C SER A 99 8.39 -13.69 2.58
N ALA A 100 7.93 -13.28 3.75
CA ALA A 100 8.74 -12.73 4.82
C ALA A 100 8.37 -13.38 6.15
N ILE A 101 9.37 -13.82 6.92
CA ILE A 101 9.17 -14.33 8.29
C ILE A 101 9.51 -13.21 9.28
N ILE A 102 8.58 -12.85 10.16
CA ILE A 102 8.81 -11.85 11.21
C ILE A 102 9.80 -12.42 12.24
N GLN A 103 10.92 -11.73 12.46
CA GLN A 103 11.97 -12.15 13.39
C GLN A 103 11.90 -11.37 14.69
N GLU A 104 11.64 -10.07 14.61
CA GLU A 104 11.59 -9.18 15.76
C GLU A 104 10.51 -8.12 15.52
N ILE A 105 9.86 -7.68 16.60
CA ILE A 105 8.90 -6.58 16.62
C ILE A 105 9.32 -5.64 17.75
N GLU A 106 9.53 -4.37 17.44
CA GLU A 106 9.76 -3.31 18.40
C GLU A 106 8.53 -2.41 18.43
N ASN A 107 7.94 -2.22 19.60
CA ASN A 107 6.81 -1.32 19.77
C ASN A 107 7.25 0.12 19.97
N GLY A 108 6.41 1.04 19.53
CA GLY A 108 6.47 2.45 19.85
C GLY A 108 5.98 2.75 21.27
N PRO A 109 5.93 4.04 21.64
CA PRO A 109 5.47 4.46 22.96
C PRO A 109 4.09 3.91 23.31
N GLY A 110 3.98 3.30 24.50
CA GLY A 110 2.71 2.79 25.03
C GLY A 110 2.16 1.55 24.32
N ASP A 111 2.99 0.85 23.53
CA ASP A 111 2.60 -0.33 22.75
C ASP A 111 1.43 -0.08 21.76
N GLN A 112 1.22 1.19 21.37
CA GLN A 112 0.13 1.56 20.47
C GLN A 112 0.50 1.44 18.99
N THR A 113 1.78 1.48 18.65
CA THR A 113 2.27 1.42 17.28
C THR A 113 3.44 0.46 17.19
N ILE A 114 3.65 -0.11 16.00
CA ILE A 114 4.89 -0.81 15.69
C ILE A 114 5.91 0.22 15.25
N LYS A 115 7.03 0.25 15.95
CA LYS A 115 8.17 1.09 15.66
C LYS A 115 9.00 0.43 14.57
N THR A 116 9.51 -0.78 14.81
CA THR A 116 10.23 -1.57 13.80
C THR A 116 9.76 -3.01 13.75
N LEU A 117 9.93 -3.64 12.58
CA LEU A 117 9.95 -5.09 12.42
C LEU A 117 11.33 -5.50 11.92
N LYS A 118 11.72 -6.76 12.13
CA LYS A 118 12.77 -7.40 11.32
C LYS A 118 12.17 -8.57 10.60
N LEU A 119 12.51 -8.70 9.33
CA LEU A 119 11.93 -9.68 8.43
C LEU A 119 13.05 -10.53 7.80
N GLN A 120 12.84 -11.85 7.78
CA GLN A 120 13.62 -12.76 6.94
C GLN A 120 12.86 -12.97 5.62
N PHE A 121 13.35 -12.35 4.55
CA PHE A 121 12.69 -12.38 3.24
C PHE A 121 13.15 -13.56 2.38
N THR A 122 12.19 -14.21 1.72
CA THR A 122 12.39 -15.27 0.73
C THR A 122 11.73 -14.84 -0.58
N PRO A 123 12.50 -14.50 -1.63
CA PRO A 123 11.97 -14.17 -2.94
C PRO A 123 11.14 -15.33 -3.50
N ARG A 124 10.02 -15.04 -4.17
CA ARG A 124 9.13 -16.05 -4.79
C ARG A 124 8.61 -17.12 -3.81
N GLY A 125 8.45 -16.76 -2.54
CA GLY A 125 7.79 -17.61 -1.56
C GLY A 125 6.34 -17.97 -1.96
N ASP A 126 5.84 -19.08 -1.42
CA ASP A 126 4.48 -19.54 -1.70
C ASP A 126 3.46 -18.56 -1.11
N VAL A 127 2.50 -18.12 -1.92
CA VAL A 127 1.34 -17.36 -1.43
C VAL A 127 0.48 -18.29 -0.57
N LYS A 128 0.57 -18.16 0.75
CA LYS A 128 -0.17 -19.02 1.70
C LYS A 128 -1.17 -18.26 2.58
N LYS A 129 -1.16 -16.92 2.56
CA LYS A 129 -1.99 -16.04 3.43
C LYS A 129 -2.37 -14.73 2.72
N THR A 130 -3.12 -13.87 3.43
CA THR A 130 -3.36 -12.47 3.07
C THR A 130 -2.06 -11.80 2.65
N GLU A 131 -2.05 -11.21 1.45
CA GLU A 131 -0.90 -10.45 0.95
C GLU A 131 -0.93 -9.04 1.53
N VAL A 132 0.22 -8.54 1.96
CA VAL A 132 0.37 -7.16 2.43
C VAL A 132 1.00 -6.28 1.36
N THR A 133 0.52 -5.04 1.28
CA THR A 133 1.06 -4.02 0.36
C THR A 133 2.33 -3.43 0.96
N TRP A 134 3.28 -3.05 0.11
CA TRP A 134 4.57 -2.53 0.58
C TRP A 134 5.20 -1.59 -0.45
N LEU A 135 6.04 -0.67 0.01
CA LEU A 135 6.84 0.22 -0.84
C LEU A 135 8.31 0.10 -0.46
N ALA A 136 9.20 0.01 -1.45
CA ALA A 136 10.62 0.22 -1.20
C ALA A 136 10.84 1.63 -0.65
N ASP A 137 11.54 1.74 0.47
CA ASP A 137 11.91 3.02 1.07
C ASP A 137 13.11 3.59 0.32
N THR A 138 12.83 4.25 -0.80
CA THR A 138 13.81 5.03 -1.55
C THR A 138 13.17 6.33 -2.01
N ASN A 139 13.94 7.43 -2.00
CA ASN A 139 13.42 8.76 -2.32
C ASN A 139 12.78 8.83 -3.71
N GLU A 140 13.32 8.08 -4.65
CA GLU A 140 12.75 7.94 -5.98
C GLU A 140 11.37 7.26 -5.93
N ASN A 141 11.21 6.19 -5.13
CA ASN A 141 10.02 5.36 -5.12
C ASN A 141 8.81 6.02 -4.43
N LEU A 142 9.04 6.87 -3.44
CA LEU A 142 7.97 7.41 -2.59
C LEU A 142 7.32 8.65 -3.21
N VAL A 143 6.17 8.45 -3.86
CA VAL A 143 5.38 9.53 -4.47
C VAL A 143 4.30 10.00 -3.49
N PRO A 144 4.35 11.24 -2.98
CA PRO A 144 3.29 11.75 -2.15
C PRO A 144 2.00 11.91 -2.98
N VAL A 145 0.90 11.38 -2.48
CA VAL A 145 -0.43 11.48 -3.08
C VAL A 145 -1.46 11.91 -2.04
N ASP A 146 -2.44 12.71 -2.48
CA ASP A 146 -3.63 13.01 -1.70
C ASP A 146 -4.72 12.01 -2.06
N LEU A 147 -5.17 11.25 -1.06
CA LEU A 147 -6.32 10.38 -1.14
C LEU A 147 -7.55 11.17 -0.71
N VAL A 148 -8.55 11.19 -1.57
CA VAL A 148 -9.87 11.74 -1.24
C VAL A 148 -10.84 10.57 -1.20
N LEU A 149 -11.18 10.15 0.02
CA LEU A 149 -12.12 9.08 0.27
C LEU A 149 -13.53 9.67 0.37
N PHE A 150 -14.49 9.01 -0.25
CA PHE A 150 -15.88 9.40 -0.19
C PHE A 150 -16.70 8.32 0.49
N ASP A 151 -17.61 8.74 1.37
CA ASP A 151 -18.58 7.86 2.01
C ASP A 151 -19.99 8.11 1.46
N TYR A 152 -20.94 7.26 1.82
CA TYR A 152 -22.34 7.42 1.45
C TYR A 152 -22.91 8.72 1.98
N PHE A 153 -23.74 9.41 1.18
CA PHE A 153 -24.46 10.61 1.61
C PHE A 153 -25.52 10.33 2.68
N ILE A 154 -26.02 9.09 2.73
CA ILE A 154 -27.13 8.68 3.58
C ILE A 154 -26.68 7.47 4.40
N THR A 155 -27.02 7.46 5.69
CA THR A 155 -26.65 6.41 6.64
C THR A 155 -27.57 5.18 6.61
N LYS A 156 -28.69 5.26 5.87
CA LYS A 156 -29.65 4.19 5.66
C LYS A 156 -29.59 3.63 4.24
N ASP A 157 -29.62 2.30 4.14
CA ASP A 157 -29.75 1.58 2.86
C ASP A 157 -31.02 1.95 2.09
N LYS A 158 -32.11 2.24 2.82
CA LYS A 158 -33.41 2.61 2.27
C LYS A 158 -34.12 3.61 3.18
N LEU A 159 -34.53 4.73 2.60
CA LEU A 159 -35.38 5.71 3.27
C LEU A 159 -36.85 5.27 3.23
N GLU A 160 -37.52 5.32 4.37
CA GLU A 160 -38.95 5.10 4.49
C GLU A 160 -39.73 6.42 4.38
N LYS A 161 -41.02 6.36 4.06
CA LYS A 161 -41.86 7.57 3.91
C LYS A 161 -41.95 8.44 5.16
N SER A 162 -41.68 7.86 6.33
CA SER A 162 -41.69 8.53 7.62
C SER A 162 -40.35 9.15 8.01
N ASP A 163 -39.28 8.91 7.25
CA ASP A 163 -37.95 9.42 7.58
C ASP A 163 -37.81 10.90 7.20
N ASP A 164 -37.20 11.71 8.08
CA ASP A 164 -36.64 12.99 7.68
C ASP A 164 -35.27 12.73 7.05
N LEU A 165 -35.08 13.17 5.80
CA LEU A 165 -33.82 13.05 5.08
C LEU A 165 -32.66 13.66 5.88
N ARG A 166 -32.89 14.77 6.61
CA ARG A 166 -31.85 15.47 7.38
C ARG A 166 -31.27 14.60 8.48
N ASP A 167 -32.11 13.78 9.11
CA ASP A 167 -31.71 12.87 10.19
C ASP A 167 -30.96 11.64 9.64
N CYS A 168 -30.99 11.43 8.32
CA CYS A 168 -30.35 10.31 7.66
C CYS A 168 -29.07 10.72 6.91
N LEU A 169 -28.67 11.99 6.94
CA LEU A 169 -27.44 12.44 6.28
C LEU A 169 -26.20 11.99 7.06
N THR A 170 -25.16 11.61 6.33
CA THR A 170 -23.84 11.34 6.92
C THR A 170 -23.14 12.67 7.22
N ASP A 171 -22.67 12.86 8.46
CA ASP A 171 -22.05 14.13 8.91
C ASP A 171 -20.81 14.54 8.11
N GLY A 172 -20.04 13.56 7.63
CA GLY A 172 -18.86 13.76 6.81
C GLY A 172 -18.79 12.71 5.72
N THR A 173 -18.78 13.16 4.46
CA THR A 173 -18.78 12.27 3.30
C THR A 173 -17.51 12.37 2.47
N GLU A 174 -16.59 13.27 2.85
CA GLU A 174 -15.30 13.45 2.21
C GLU A 174 -14.22 13.46 3.28
N PHE A 175 -13.26 12.56 3.14
CA PHE A 175 -12.10 12.45 4.02
C PHE A 175 -10.84 12.56 3.18
N ARG A 176 -9.86 13.31 3.68
CA ARG A 176 -8.57 13.49 3.00
C ARG A 176 -7.48 12.84 3.81
N GLN A 177 -6.64 12.07 3.14
CA GLN A 177 -5.48 11.42 3.74
C GLN A 177 -4.29 11.60 2.81
N GLN A 178 -3.11 11.76 3.39
CA GLN A 178 -1.87 11.71 2.62
C GLN A 178 -1.36 10.27 2.60
N ALA A 179 -0.74 9.89 1.48
CA ALA A 179 -0.14 8.58 1.32
C ALA A 179 1.11 8.65 0.45
N PHE A 180 1.89 7.58 0.49
CA PHE A 180 2.89 7.30 -0.52
C PHE A 180 2.38 6.24 -1.48
N ALA A 181 2.63 6.45 -2.76
CA ALA A 181 2.45 5.49 -3.82
C ALA A 181 3.80 5.19 -4.49
N ASP A 182 3.88 4.13 -5.28
CA ASP A 182 5.11 3.68 -5.94
C ASP A 182 5.57 4.59 -7.10
N PHE A 183 6.87 4.50 -7.40
CA PHE A 183 7.68 5.44 -8.20
C PHE A 183 6.97 6.30 -9.27
N ASN A 184 7.26 7.61 -9.19
CA ASN A 184 6.73 8.75 -9.97
C ASN A 184 7.20 8.78 -11.44
N GLY A 185 7.41 7.66 -12.10
CA GLY A 185 7.86 7.66 -13.50
C GLY A 185 7.39 6.48 -14.33
N TYR A 186 7.00 5.38 -13.70
CA TYR A 186 6.53 4.19 -14.40
C TYR A 186 5.08 3.82 -14.04
N ASN A 187 4.63 4.11 -12.82
CA ASN A 187 3.35 3.63 -12.33
C ASN A 187 2.35 4.79 -12.13
N ILE A 188 2.64 5.73 -11.22
CA ILE A 188 1.73 6.84 -10.92
C ILE A 188 1.80 7.96 -11.96
N LYS A 189 2.99 8.45 -12.30
CA LYS A 189 3.14 9.61 -13.22
C LYS A 189 2.54 9.41 -14.61
N PRO A 190 2.57 8.21 -15.21
CA PRO A 190 1.96 7.99 -16.51
C PRO A 190 0.42 7.97 -16.49
N LEU A 191 -0.21 7.98 -15.30
CA LEU A 191 -1.66 8.01 -15.19
C LEU A 191 -2.21 9.31 -15.77
N LYS A 192 -3.18 9.17 -16.67
CA LYS A 192 -3.94 10.30 -17.21
C LYS A 192 -4.99 10.73 -16.20
N ARG A 193 -5.40 11.99 -16.28
CA ARG A 193 -6.58 12.48 -15.55
C ARG A 193 -7.77 11.55 -15.80
N SER A 194 -8.48 11.21 -14.74
CA SER A 194 -9.64 10.28 -14.77
C SER A 194 -9.29 8.82 -15.07
N ALA A 195 -8.01 8.42 -15.00
CA ALA A 195 -7.65 7.00 -14.97
C ALA A 195 -8.31 6.32 -13.76
N LEU A 196 -8.88 5.15 -14.00
CA LEU A 196 -9.37 4.28 -12.92
C LEU A 196 -8.26 3.31 -12.54
N ILE A 197 -7.99 3.28 -11.24
CA ILE A 197 -6.99 2.44 -10.63
C ILE A 197 -7.64 1.58 -9.56
N GLN A 198 -7.08 0.40 -9.35
CA GLN A 198 -7.40 -0.45 -8.21
C GLN A 198 -6.19 -0.46 -7.29
N PHE A 199 -6.42 -0.11 -6.03
CA PHE A 199 -5.49 -0.37 -4.95
C PHE A 199 -5.74 -1.78 -4.41
#